data_AF-A0A7Y1SUN9-F1
#
_entry.id   AF-A0A7Y1SUN9-F1
#
_cell.length_a   1.000
_cell.length_b   1.000
_cell.length_c   1.000
_cell.angle_alpha   90.00
_cell.angle_beta   90.00
_cell.angle_gamma   90.00
#
_symmetry.space_group_name_H-M   'P 1'
#
loop_
_entity.id
_entity.type
_entity.pdbx_description
1 polymer ?
#
loop_
_entity_poly.entity_id
_entity_poly.type
_entity_poly.pdbx_seq_one_letter_code
_entity_poly.pdbx_strand_id
1 'polypeptide(L)'
;MTDMSNPVSVFSKRTVTLRVGGVHLELLAAHDLFSSHTIDAGSRLLLRSLTSTTPPASILDLGCGYGTLGLGLKARFPETELDLVDRDALAIHFASANAHSNGFAGARAYASLGYDGIPATSTYDLIVSNLPGKAGEPVIRDLLVGASTVLTSGGMVAIVVVASLAASTTELLESDGAEIVERLEGKAHTVLHYRPDPANRALRRSAFRGGVYRRNEGAFQRAGLSWRAVTSWGLPEFDSLGFGTSLMIDLIVNGHLSGPRTLVVNPGQGHAACAIAHGCAPNSMTLAGRDLLELETSRLNVERNGYPAIDLQIEHFPVPGPAERPYDLIAASLPPKLPSEITEESVRTLAAQVADGGTLILGGRSTTVTRSLQSRHLASFTLRERSRRHGYSAARLQR
;
A
#
# COMPACT_ATOMS: atom_id res chain seq x y z
N MET A 1 24.73 11.72 -2.52
CA MET A 1 23.48 11.73 -1.73
C MET A 1 22.39 11.21 -2.64
N THR A 2 21.66 10.17 -2.22
CA THR A 2 20.53 9.65 -2.99
C THR A 2 19.38 10.64 -2.88
N ASP A 3 18.75 10.98 -3.99
CA ASP A 3 17.65 11.94 -4.03
C ASP A 3 16.33 11.27 -3.66
N MET A 4 15.80 11.57 -2.47
CA MET A 4 14.52 11.05 -1.97
C MET A 4 13.31 11.60 -2.74
N SER A 5 13.48 12.63 -3.58
CA SER A 5 12.43 13.03 -4.54
C SER A 5 12.20 11.94 -5.61
N ASN A 6 13.20 11.07 -5.83
CA ASN A 6 13.10 9.91 -6.71
C ASN A 6 13.21 8.59 -5.90
N PRO A 7 12.08 8.08 -5.36
CA PRO A 7 12.06 6.86 -4.55
C PRO A 7 12.57 5.63 -5.32
N VAL A 8 12.55 5.63 -6.65
CA VAL A 8 13.06 4.53 -7.46
C VAL A 8 14.57 4.36 -7.25
N SER A 9 15.32 5.44 -7.16
CA SER A 9 16.78 5.38 -6.95
C SER A 9 17.19 4.78 -5.59
N VAL A 10 16.35 5.00 -4.57
CA VAL A 10 16.60 4.61 -3.17
C VAL A 10 16.21 3.16 -2.93
N PHE A 11 15.08 2.74 -3.50
CA PHE A 11 14.50 1.43 -3.26
C PHE A 11 14.85 0.40 -4.33
N SER A 12 15.53 0.82 -5.42
CA SER A 12 15.91 -0.10 -6.51
C SER A 12 16.88 -1.13 -6.00
N LYS A 13 16.53 -2.39 -6.21
CA LYS A 13 17.36 -3.55 -5.86
C LYS A 13 18.12 -4.08 -7.07
N ARG A 14 17.40 -4.24 -8.18
CA ARG A 14 17.92 -4.83 -9.42
C ARG A 14 17.03 -4.51 -10.59
N THR A 15 17.58 -4.71 -11.79
CA THR A 15 16.81 -4.82 -13.02
C THR A 15 16.48 -6.29 -13.30
N VAL A 16 15.29 -6.55 -13.82
CA VAL A 16 14.79 -7.86 -14.23
C VAL A 16 14.32 -7.78 -15.68
N THR A 17 14.86 -8.65 -16.53
CA THR A 17 14.44 -8.74 -17.93
C THR A 17 13.15 -9.56 -18.07
N LEU A 18 12.11 -8.96 -18.63
CA LEU A 18 10.88 -9.62 -19.06
C LEU A 18 10.93 -9.84 -20.58
N ARG A 19 10.60 -11.06 -21.03
CA ARG A 19 10.44 -11.38 -22.45
C ARG A 19 8.98 -11.73 -22.74
N VAL A 20 8.31 -10.91 -23.54
CA VAL A 20 6.90 -11.11 -23.94
C VAL A 20 6.77 -10.75 -25.41
N GLY A 21 6.18 -11.64 -26.22
CA GLY A 21 5.87 -11.34 -27.62
C GLY A 21 7.08 -11.02 -28.50
N GLY A 22 8.26 -11.56 -28.19
CA GLY A 22 9.50 -11.23 -28.89
C GLY A 22 10.16 -9.91 -28.47
N VAL A 23 9.53 -9.15 -27.56
CA VAL A 23 10.07 -7.90 -27.00
C VAL A 23 10.75 -8.16 -25.65
N HIS A 24 11.82 -7.41 -25.39
CA HIS A 24 12.56 -7.41 -24.14
C HIS A 24 12.25 -6.13 -23.38
N LEU A 25 11.81 -6.25 -22.13
CA LEU A 25 11.63 -5.14 -21.21
C LEU A 25 12.60 -5.25 -20.05
N GLU A 26 13.19 -4.13 -19.68
CA GLU A 26 14.01 -4.02 -18.47
C GLU A 26 13.15 -3.37 -17.38
N LEU A 27 12.86 -4.12 -16.32
CA LEU A 27 12.03 -3.69 -15.21
C LEU A 27 12.86 -3.54 -13.95
N LEU A 28 12.93 -2.33 -13.41
CA LEU A 28 13.44 -2.08 -12.08
C LEU A 28 12.51 -2.74 -11.06
N ALA A 29 13.10 -3.47 -10.10
CA ALA A 29 12.39 -4.12 -9.01
C ALA A 29 12.89 -3.58 -7.67
N ALA A 30 11.95 -3.28 -6.76
CA ALA A 30 12.26 -2.74 -5.43
C ALA A 30 12.54 -3.84 -4.40
N HIS A 31 13.28 -3.52 -3.32
CA HIS A 31 13.56 -4.48 -2.23
C HIS A 31 12.31 -5.09 -1.58
N ASP A 32 11.28 -4.27 -1.39
CA ASP A 32 10.10 -4.57 -0.58
C ASP A 32 8.81 -4.75 -1.40
N LEU A 33 8.91 -4.77 -2.73
CA LEU A 33 7.79 -5.16 -3.59
C LEU A 33 7.78 -6.67 -3.84
N PHE A 34 6.59 -7.21 -4.11
CA PHE A 34 6.43 -8.62 -4.44
C PHE A 34 7.33 -9.01 -5.62
N SER A 35 8.00 -10.16 -5.53
CA SER A 35 8.91 -10.67 -6.56
C SER A 35 10.16 -9.81 -6.84
N SER A 36 10.83 -9.33 -5.78
CA SER A 36 12.05 -8.50 -5.87
C SER A 36 13.32 -9.19 -6.41
N HIS A 37 13.22 -10.44 -6.86
CA HIS A 37 14.37 -11.24 -7.33
C HIS A 37 14.21 -11.73 -8.77
N THR A 38 13.02 -12.17 -9.17
CA THR A 38 12.71 -12.67 -10.51
C THR A 38 11.25 -12.36 -10.82
N ILE A 39 10.84 -12.46 -12.08
CA ILE A 39 9.42 -12.36 -12.44
C ILE A 39 8.69 -13.60 -11.94
N ASP A 40 7.61 -13.38 -11.18
CA ASP A 40 6.78 -14.45 -10.62
C ASP A 40 6.28 -15.44 -11.69
N ALA A 41 6.25 -16.72 -11.33
CA ALA A 41 5.86 -17.78 -12.24
C ALA A 41 4.39 -17.66 -12.67
N GLY A 42 3.52 -17.17 -11.78
CA GLY A 42 2.13 -16.89 -12.07
C GLY A 42 1.98 -15.76 -13.08
N SER A 43 2.67 -14.63 -12.87
CA SER A 43 2.66 -13.53 -13.84
C SER A 43 3.16 -13.94 -15.23
N ARG A 44 4.19 -14.80 -15.31
CA ARG A 44 4.63 -15.36 -16.60
C ARG A 44 3.59 -16.27 -17.23
N LEU A 45 2.87 -17.06 -16.44
CA LEU A 45 1.80 -17.94 -16.94
C LEU A 45 0.65 -17.12 -17.51
N LEU A 46 0.24 -16.07 -16.79
CA LEU A 46 -0.81 -15.14 -17.23
C LEU A 46 -0.44 -14.44 -18.55
N LEU A 47 0.77 -13.88 -18.65
CA LEU A 47 1.23 -13.26 -19.89
C LEU A 47 1.25 -14.23 -21.08
N ARG A 48 1.59 -15.51 -20.86
CA ARG A 48 1.55 -16.53 -21.93
C ARG A 48 0.13 -16.85 -22.38
N SER A 49 -0.82 -16.91 -21.46
CA SER A 49 -2.22 -17.18 -21.79
C SER A 49 -2.86 -16.12 -22.69
N LEU A 50 -2.35 -14.88 -22.65
CA LEU A 50 -2.87 -13.75 -23.43
C LEU A 50 -2.17 -13.56 -24.78
N THR A 51 -1.36 -14.53 -25.23
CA THR A 51 -0.54 -14.38 -26.45
C THR A 51 -1.33 -14.42 -27.76
N SER A 52 -2.46 -15.13 -27.76
CA SER A 52 -3.39 -15.29 -28.89
C SER A 52 -4.57 -14.31 -28.85
N THR A 53 -4.66 -13.47 -27.81
CA THR A 53 -5.76 -12.51 -27.65
C THR A 53 -5.68 -11.41 -28.72
N THR A 54 -6.85 -11.04 -29.25
CA THR A 54 -6.99 -9.85 -30.10
C THR A 54 -6.52 -8.61 -29.31
N PRO A 55 -5.73 -7.68 -29.92
CA PRO A 55 -5.24 -6.51 -29.21
C PRO A 55 -6.38 -5.71 -28.56
N PRO A 56 -6.42 -5.57 -27.22
CA PRO A 56 -7.42 -4.73 -26.55
C PRO A 56 -7.12 -3.26 -26.79
N ALA A 57 -8.16 -2.41 -26.88
CA ALA A 57 -7.96 -0.97 -26.98
C ALA A 57 -7.50 -0.37 -25.64
N SER A 58 -7.98 -0.91 -24.51
CA SER A 58 -7.60 -0.46 -23.17
C SER A 58 -7.42 -1.60 -22.16
N ILE A 59 -6.37 -1.50 -21.34
CA ILE A 59 -6.02 -2.44 -20.26
C ILE A 59 -5.98 -1.72 -18.90
N LEU A 60 -6.50 -2.40 -17.88
CA LEU A 60 -6.26 -2.08 -16.47
C LEU A 60 -5.41 -3.18 -15.82
N ASP A 61 -4.25 -2.82 -15.27
CA ASP A 61 -3.43 -3.68 -14.40
C ASP A 61 -3.76 -3.38 -12.93
N LEU A 62 -4.55 -4.25 -12.30
CA LEU A 62 -5.08 -4.10 -10.95
C LEU A 62 -4.16 -4.74 -9.92
N GLY A 63 -3.54 -3.93 -9.07
CA GLY A 63 -2.46 -4.38 -8.18
C GLY A 63 -1.16 -4.55 -8.97
N CYS A 64 -0.77 -3.51 -9.70
CA CYS A 64 0.24 -3.60 -10.76
C CYS A 64 1.66 -3.94 -10.27
N GLY A 65 1.96 -3.75 -8.98
CA GLY A 65 3.32 -3.84 -8.48
C GLY A 65 4.25 -2.92 -9.28
N TYR A 66 5.40 -3.42 -9.72
CA TYR A 66 6.32 -2.66 -10.58
C TYR A 66 5.97 -2.70 -12.09
N GLY A 67 4.75 -3.14 -12.46
CA GLY A 67 4.22 -3.08 -13.82
C GLY A 67 4.47 -4.33 -14.67
N THR A 68 4.72 -5.50 -14.07
CA THR A 68 5.06 -6.73 -14.80
C THR A 68 4.01 -7.12 -15.86
N LEU A 69 2.72 -7.11 -15.49
CA LEU A 69 1.65 -7.58 -16.36
C LEU A 69 1.29 -6.51 -17.39
N GLY A 70 0.93 -5.31 -16.91
CA GLY A 70 0.50 -4.20 -17.74
C GLY A 70 1.56 -3.80 -18.76
N LEU A 71 2.81 -3.57 -18.34
CA LEU A 71 3.88 -3.17 -19.26
C LEU A 71 4.26 -4.30 -20.21
N GLY A 72 4.20 -5.56 -19.74
CA GLY A 72 4.36 -6.73 -20.60
C GLY A 72 3.33 -6.78 -21.73
N LEU A 73 2.07 -6.46 -21.44
CA LEU A 73 1.01 -6.39 -22.44
C LEU A 73 1.12 -5.15 -23.32
N LYS A 74 1.50 -3.99 -22.79
CA LYS A 74 1.76 -2.77 -23.58
C LYS A 74 2.88 -2.97 -24.60
N ALA A 75 3.92 -3.71 -24.25
CA ALA A 75 4.98 -4.07 -25.19
C ALA A 75 4.49 -4.98 -26.33
N ARG A 76 3.52 -5.85 -26.03
CA ARG A 76 2.89 -6.76 -27.00
C ARG A 76 1.85 -6.05 -27.87
N PHE A 77 1.14 -5.07 -27.30
CA PHE A 77 0.08 -4.29 -27.91
C PHE A 77 0.38 -2.79 -27.75
N PRO A 78 1.27 -2.23 -28.60
CA PRO A 78 1.77 -0.85 -28.42
C PRO A 78 0.70 0.23 -28.48
N GLU A 79 -0.41 -0.01 -29.19
CA GLU A 79 -1.52 0.94 -29.33
C GLU A 79 -2.50 0.94 -28.16
N THR A 80 -2.41 -0.03 -27.25
CA THR A 80 -3.35 -0.17 -26.12
C THR A 80 -3.14 0.91 -25.07
N GLU A 81 -4.21 1.58 -24.65
CA GLU A 81 -4.18 2.44 -23.46
C GLU A 81 -3.96 1.59 -22.20
N LEU A 82 -3.12 2.05 -21.28
CA LEU A 82 -2.77 1.28 -20.09
C LEU A 82 -2.88 2.13 -18.84
N ASP A 83 -3.75 1.69 -17.94
CA ASP A 83 -3.77 2.13 -16.55
C ASP A 83 -3.17 1.05 -15.65
N LEU A 84 -2.29 1.46 -14.74
CA LEU A 84 -1.70 0.64 -13.71
C LEU A 84 -2.12 1.19 -12.35
N VAL A 85 -2.78 0.39 -11.54
CA VAL A 85 -3.26 0.85 -10.24
C VAL A 85 -2.74 -0.03 -9.12
N ASP A 86 -2.35 0.60 -8.02
CA ASP A 86 -1.93 -0.10 -6.80
C ASP A 86 -2.30 0.72 -5.57
N ARG A 87 -2.40 0.06 -4.42
CA ARG A 87 -2.53 0.76 -3.13
C ARG A 87 -1.18 1.18 -2.56
N ASP A 88 -0.10 0.63 -3.12
CA ASP A 88 1.26 0.85 -2.65
C ASP A 88 1.94 1.95 -3.48
N ALA A 89 2.23 3.09 -2.87
CA ALA A 89 2.93 4.20 -3.51
C ALA A 89 4.24 3.76 -4.19
N LEU A 90 5.00 2.85 -3.58
CA LEU A 90 6.26 2.40 -4.16
C LEU A 90 6.04 1.59 -5.44
N ALA A 91 4.98 0.78 -5.49
CA ALA A 91 4.58 0.06 -6.70
C ALA A 91 4.29 1.06 -7.83
N ILE A 92 3.49 2.08 -7.55
CA ILE A 92 3.12 3.14 -8.51
C ILE A 92 4.37 3.84 -9.07
N HIS A 93 5.29 4.25 -8.19
CA HIS A 93 6.53 4.91 -8.63
C HIS A 93 7.40 4.00 -9.50
N PHE A 94 7.53 2.72 -9.16
CA PHE A 94 8.30 1.77 -9.97
C PHE A 94 7.62 1.45 -11.29
N ALA A 95 6.30 1.26 -11.30
CA ALA A 95 5.52 1.06 -12.53
C ALA A 95 5.66 2.27 -13.47
N SER A 96 5.55 3.50 -12.94
CA SER A 96 5.73 4.73 -13.71
C SER A 96 7.14 4.85 -14.27
N ALA A 97 8.17 4.59 -13.47
CA ALA A 97 9.55 4.66 -13.94
C ALA A 97 9.86 3.59 -14.99
N ASN A 98 9.37 2.36 -14.80
CA ASN A 98 9.52 1.28 -15.77
C ASN A 98 8.75 1.58 -17.07
N ALA A 99 7.56 2.18 -16.99
CA ALA A 99 6.84 2.63 -18.17
C ALA A 99 7.68 3.65 -18.95
N HIS A 100 8.19 4.68 -18.27
CA HIS A 100 9.01 5.72 -18.88
C HIS A 100 10.30 5.17 -19.50
N SER A 101 11.05 4.33 -18.78
CA SER A 101 12.32 3.77 -19.25
C SER A 101 12.17 2.83 -20.44
N ASN A 102 10.99 2.22 -20.62
CA ASN A 102 10.68 1.36 -21.76
C ASN A 102 9.90 2.10 -22.88
N GLY A 103 9.80 3.44 -22.81
CA GLY A 103 9.19 4.25 -23.86
C GLY A 103 7.65 4.29 -23.86
N PHE A 104 7.01 3.84 -22.78
CA PHE A 104 5.54 3.79 -22.65
C PHE A 104 4.98 5.03 -21.94
N ALA A 105 5.29 6.23 -22.45
CA ALA A 105 4.89 7.49 -21.81
C ALA A 105 3.36 7.69 -21.67
N GLY A 106 2.56 6.97 -22.45
CA GLY A 106 1.09 6.98 -22.34
C GLY A 106 0.52 6.06 -21.26
N ALA A 107 1.33 5.24 -20.59
CA ALA A 107 0.87 4.40 -19.49
C ALA A 107 0.76 5.20 -18.20
N ARG A 108 -0.39 5.11 -17.51
CA ARG A 108 -0.68 5.92 -16.32
C ARG A 108 -0.67 5.03 -15.08
N ALA A 109 0.27 5.29 -14.16
CA ALA A 109 0.31 4.62 -12.86
C ALA A 109 -0.25 5.53 -11.76
N TYR A 110 -1.24 5.07 -11.00
CA TYR A 110 -1.86 5.89 -9.94
C TYR A 110 -2.45 5.05 -8.80
N ALA A 111 -2.81 5.72 -7.70
CA ALA A 111 -3.24 5.07 -6.48
C ALA A 111 -4.70 4.63 -6.54
N SER A 112 -4.99 3.40 -6.09
CA SER A 112 -6.36 2.88 -5.98
C SER A 112 -6.48 1.79 -4.92
N LEU A 113 -7.60 1.79 -4.19
CA LEU A 113 -8.06 0.64 -3.42
C LEU A 113 -9.01 -0.17 -4.30
N GLY A 114 -8.49 -1.22 -4.93
CA GLY A 114 -9.24 -1.97 -5.93
C GLY A 114 -9.64 -1.05 -7.09
N TYR A 115 -10.94 -0.87 -7.29
CA TYR A 115 -11.47 0.00 -8.33
C TYR A 115 -11.74 1.44 -7.88
N ASP A 116 -11.51 1.82 -6.62
CA ASP A 116 -11.96 3.11 -6.06
C ASP A 116 -11.32 4.34 -6.73
N GLY A 117 -10.04 4.26 -7.09
CA GLY A 117 -9.27 5.36 -7.67
C GLY A 117 -9.44 5.55 -9.18
N ILE A 118 -10.12 4.64 -9.87
CA ILE A 118 -10.27 4.68 -11.32
C ILE A 118 -11.19 5.85 -11.74
N PRO A 119 -10.91 6.62 -12.81
CA PRO A 119 -11.83 7.66 -13.25
C PRO A 119 -13.23 7.10 -13.56
N ALA A 120 -14.30 7.83 -13.20
CA ALA A 120 -15.68 7.35 -13.37
C ALA A 120 -16.07 7.08 -14.84
N THR A 121 -15.39 7.72 -15.78
CA THR A 121 -15.60 7.59 -17.23
C THR A 121 -14.74 6.51 -17.88
N SER A 122 -13.81 5.89 -17.15
CA SER A 122 -12.91 4.89 -17.71
C SER A 122 -13.59 3.52 -17.81
N THR A 123 -13.37 2.84 -18.93
CA THR A 123 -13.75 1.44 -19.14
C THR A 123 -12.64 0.70 -19.88
N TYR A 124 -12.50 -0.60 -19.61
CA TYR A 124 -11.41 -1.43 -20.10
C TYR A 124 -11.91 -2.66 -20.88
N ASP A 125 -11.20 -3.01 -21.94
CA ASP A 125 -11.45 -4.25 -22.68
C ASP A 125 -10.84 -5.46 -21.98
N LEU A 126 -9.75 -5.24 -21.24
CA LEU A 126 -9.06 -6.28 -20.50
C LEU A 126 -8.61 -5.77 -19.13
N ILE A 127 -9.00 -6.47 -18.07
CA ILE A 127 -8.46 -6.27 -16.72
C ILE A 127 -7.52 -7.43 -16.41
N VAL A 128 -6.32 -7.13 -15.93
CA VAL A 128 -5.35 -8.15 -15.48
C VAL A 128 -4.97 -7.96 -14.02
N SER A 129 -4.74 -9.07 -13.31
CA SER A 129 -4.29 -9.01 -11.93
C SER A 129 -3.57 -10.28 -11.48
N ASN A 130 -2.52 -10.11 -10.66
CA ASN A 130 -2.01 -11.17 -9.78
C ASN A 130 -2.66 -10.96 -8.40
N LEU A 131 -3.74 -11.69 -8.12
CA LEU A 131 -4.63 -11.34 -7.01
C LEU A 131 -3.95 -11.47 -5.64
N PRO A 132 -4.19 -10.53 -4.71
CA PRO A 132 -3.57 -10.53 -3.40
C PRO A 132 -4.18 -11.61 -2.50
N GLY A 133 -3.58 -12.80 -2.46
CA GLY A 133 -4.11 -13.95 -1.73
C GLY A 133 -4.28 -13.81 -0.21
N LYS A 134 -3.79 -12.72 0.39
CA LYS A 134 -3.93 -12.40 1.82
C LYS A 134 -4.88 -11.23 2.10
N ALA A 135 -5.59 -10.73 1.10
CA ALA A 135 -6.50 -9.59 1.25
C ALA A 135 -7.81 -9.93 2.00
N GLY A 136 -8.11 -11.22 2.21
CA GLY A 136 -9.37 -11.67 2.80
C GLY A 136 -10.46 -11.88 1.75
N GLU A 137 -11.42 -12.76 2.05
CA GLU A 137 -12.48 -13.14 1.10
C GLU A 137 -13.34 -11.95 0.63
N PRO A 138 -13.79 -11.02 1.49
CA PRO A 138 -14.63 -9.91 1.03
C PRO A 138 -13.93 -9.02 0.01
N VAL A 139 -12.63 -8.78 0.21
CA VAL A 139 -11.81 -7.99 -0.70
C VAL A 139 -11.55 -8.75 -2.01
N ILE A 140 -11.24 -10.05 -1.94
CA ILE A 140 -11.06 -10.86 -3.15
C ILE A 140 -12.35 -10.91 -3.98
N ARG A 141 -13.51 -11.06 -3.32
CA ARG A 141 -14.81 -11.01 -3.98
C ARG A 141 -15.06 -9.69 -4.69
N ASP A 142 -14.82 -8.57 -4.02
CA ASP A 142 -14.98 -7.24 -4.60
C ASP A 142 -14.05 -7.02 -5.81
N LEU A 143 -12.79 -7.49 -5.73
CA LEU A 143 -11.85 -7.42 -6.85
C LEU A 143 -12.28 -8.27 -8.06
N LEU A 144 -13.05 -9.34 -7.85
CA LEU A 144 -13.52 -10.21 -8.94
C LEU A 144 -14.83 -9.68 -9.55
N VAL A 145 -15.84 -9.50 -8.71
CA VAL A 145 -17.19 -9.10 -9.14
C VAL A 145 -17.24 -7.63 -9.56
N GLY A 146 -16.48 -6.77 -8.87
CA GLY A 146 -16.40 -5.33 -9.14
C GLY A 146 -15.80 -4.98 -10.50
N ALA A 147 -15.11 -5.93 -11.14
CA ALA A 147 -14.57 -5.78 -12.50
C ALA A 147 -15.64 -5.36 -13.51
N SER A 148 -16.86 -5.90 -13.38
CA SER A 148 -18.01 -5.60 -14.25
C SER A 148 -18.33 -4.10 -14.34
N THR A 149 -18.01 -3.34 -13.29
CA THR A 149 -18.31 -1.91 -13.19
C THR A 149 -17.39 -1.03 -14.04
N VAL A 150 -16.25 -1.56 -14.49
CA VAL A 150 -15.25 -0.85 -15.29
C VAL A 150 -14.88 -1.58 -16.59
N LEU A 151 -15.58 -2.66 -16.95
CA LEU A 151 -15.41 -3.31 -18.25
C LEU A 151 -16.25 -2.65 -19.35
N THR A 152 -15.73 -2.68 -20.58
CA THR A 152 -16.50 -2.46 -21.80
C THR A 152 -17.44 -3.63 -22.08
N SER A 153 -18.41 -3.42 -22.98
CA SER A 153 -19.26 -4.51 -23.45
C SER A 153 -18.41 -5.55 -24.19
N GLY A 154 -18.37 -6.79 -23.67
CA GLY A 154 -17.55 -7.87 -24.23
C GLY A 154 -16.11 -7.92 -23.72
N GLY A 155 -15.72 -6.99 -22.84
CA GLY A 155 -14.44 -7.03 -22.15
C GLY A 155 -14.30 -8.28 -21.27
N MET A 156 -13.06 -8.62 -20.91
CA MET A 156 -12.75 -9.79 -20.09
C MET A 156 -11.79 -9.45 -18.95
N VAL A 157 -11.73 -10.35 -17.97
CA VAL A 157 -10.74 -10.30 -16.90
C VAL A 157 -9.83 -11.51 -17.01
N ALA A 158 -8.52 -11.31 -16.89
CA ALA A 158 -7.54 -12.38 -16.84
C ALA A 158 -6.72 -12.27 -15.53
N ILE A 159 -6.93 -13.21 -14.62
CA ILE A 159 -6.30 -13.22 -13.30
C ILE A 159 -5.34 -14.39 -13.17
N VAL A 160 -4.39 -14.24 -12.26
CA VAL A 160 -3.63 -15.36 -11.70
C VAL A 160 -3.76 -15.39 -10.19
N VAL A 161 -3.98 -16.58 -9.66
CA VAL A 161 -4.05 -16.88 -8.23
C VAL A 161 -3.07 -17.98 -7.87
N VAL A 162 -2.68 -18.06 -6.61
CA VAL A 162 -1.98 -19.25 -6.08
C VAL A 162 -2.91 -20.46 -6.14
N ALA A 163 -2.35 -21.65 -6.36
CA ALA A 163 -3.14 -22.88 -6.56
C ALA A 163 -4.13 -23.17 -5.43
N SER A 164 -3.79 -22.81 -4.19
CA SER A 164 -4.68 -23.00 -3.02
C SER A 164 -5.95 -22.14 -3.04
N LEU A 165 -5.99 -21.08 -3.86
CA LEU A 165 -7.16 -20.21 -4.01
C LEU A 165 -7.96 -20.51 -5.29
N ALA A 166 -7.47 -21.37 -6.17
CA ALA A 166 -8.06 -21.60 -7.49
C ALA A 166 -9.51 -22.13 -7.41
N ALA A 167 -9.76 -23.10 -6.53
CA ALA A 167 -11.08 -23.70 -6.36
C ALA A 167 -12.12 -22.67 -5.87
N SER A 168 -11.84 -21.99 -4.75
CA SER A 168 -12.74 -20.98 -4.18
C SER A 168 -12.92 -19.77 -5.10
N THR A 169 -11.90 -19.38 -5.86
CA THR A 169 -12.01 -18.31 -6.86
C THR A 169 -12.94 -18.71 -8.02
N THR A 170 -12.86 -19.97 -8.47
CA THR A 170 -13.71 -20.49 -9.55
C THR A 170 -15.16 -20.57 -9.09
N GLU A 171 -15.41 -21.18 -7.93
CA GLU A 171 -16.75 -21.31 -7.35
C GLU A 171 -17.40 -19.93 -7.14
N LEU A 172 -16.62 -18.95 -6.68
CA LEU A 172 -17.06 -17.59 -6.52
C LEU A 172 -17.52 -16.96 -7.84
N LEU A 173 -16.71 -17.07 -8.90
CA LEU A 173 -17.03 -16.56 -10.23
C LEU A 173 -18.29 -17.24 -10.81
N GLU A 174 -18.38 -18.56 -10.71
CA GLU A 174 -19.54 -19.33 -11.18
C GLU A 174 -20.81 -18.95 -10.41
N SER A 175 -20.71 -18.73 -9.10
CA SER A 175 -21.84 -18.30 -8.26
C SER A 175 -22.35 -16.90 -8.60
N ASP A 176 -21.48 -16.05 -9.15
CA ASP A 176 -21.80 -14.70 -9.64
C ASP A 176 -22.29 -14.71 -11.10
N GLY A 177 -22.40 -15.89 -11.72
CA GLY A 177 -22.84 -16.05 -13.11
C GLY A 177 -21.77 -15.73 -14.15
N ALA A 178 -20.51 -15.53 -13.75
CA ALA A 178 -19.43 -15.25 -14.69
C ALA A 178 -19.13 -16.46 -15.60
N GLU A 179 -18.89 -16.19 -16.88
CA GLU A 179 -18.44 -17.19 -17.85
C GLU A 179 -16.92 -17.38 -17.67
N ILE A 180 -16.48 -18.58 -17.29
CA ILE A 180 -15.07 -18.95 -17.33
C ILE A 180 -14.68 -19.27 -18.78
N VAL A 181 -13.88 -18.40 -19.39
CA VAL A 181 -13.44 -18.50 -20.78
C VAL A 181 -12.26 -19.45 -20.92
N GLU A 182 -11.31 -19.35 -20.00
CA GLU A 182 -10.10 -20.17 -20.00
C GLU A 182 -9.65 -20.47 -18.57
N ARG A 183 -9.15 -21.68 -18.36
CA ARG A 183 -8.49 -22.09 -17.12
C ARG A 183 -7.18 -22.80 -17.46
N LEU A 184 -6.08 -22.29 -16.92
CA LEU A 184 -4.75 -22.87 -17.12
C LEU A 184 -4.08 -23.13 -15.77
N GLU A 185 -3.78 -24.40 -15.53
CA GLU A 185 -3.14 -24.84 -14.29
C GLU A 185 -1.63 -24.92 -14.46
N GLY A 186 -0.91 -24.19 -13.61
CA GLY A 186 0.53 -24.31 -13.42
C GLY A 186 0.86 -25.07 -12.14
N LYS A 187 2.16 -25.23 -11.85
CA LYS A 187 2.63 -25.98 -10.67
C LYS A 187 2.18 -25.40 -9.32
N ALA A 188 2.11 -24.07 -9.24
CA ALA A 188 1.81 -23.35 -7.99
C ALA A 188 0.78 -22.23 -8.18
N HIS A 189 0.33 -22.01 -9.41
CA HIS A 189 -0.52 -20.89 -9.80
C HIS A 189 -1.55 -21.37 -10.82
N THR A 190 -2.74 -20.79 -10.78
CA THR A 190 -3.81 -21.02 -11.75
C THR A 190 -4.19 -19.70 -12.39
N VAL A 191 -4.26 -19.68 -13.71
CA VAL A 191 -4.79 -18.56 -14.49
C VAL A 191 -6.24 -18.84 -14.82
N LEU A 192 -7.07 -17.81 -14.66
CA LEU A 192 -8.48 -17.82 -15.05
C LEU A 192 -8.75 -16.60 -15.94
N HIS A 193 -9.34 -16.84 -17.11
CA HIS A 193 -9.96 -15.78 -17.89
C HIS A 193 -11.46 -15.91 -17.73
N TYR A 194 -12.16 -14.81 -17.48
CA TYR A 194 -13.60 -14.83 -17.32
C TYR A 194 -14.26 -13.56 -17.85
N ARG A 195 -15.54 -13.66 -18.17
CA ARG A 195 -16.42 -12.52 -18.45
C ARG A 195 -17.48 -12.43 -17.37
N PRO A 196 -17.61 -11.29 -16.67
CA PRO A 196 -18.71 -11.10 -15.72
C PRO A 196 -20.07 -11.20 -16.42
N ASP A 197 -21.09 -11.65 -15.69
CA ASP A 197 -22.46 -11.66 -16.19
C ASP A 197 -22.93 -10.22 -16.50
N PRO A 198 -23.33 -9.89 -17.73
CA PRO A 198 -23.89 -8.59 -18.08
C PRO A 198 -25.09 -8.18 -17.23
N ALA A 199 -25.87 -9.15 -16.73
CA ALA A 199 -27.02 -8.91 -15.86
C ALA A 199 -26.63 -8.44 -14.45
N ASN A 200 -25.41 -8.76 -14.00
CA ASN A 200 -24.90 -8.44 -12.66
C ASN A 200 -24.03 -7.18 -12.64
N ARG A 201 -24.16 -6.30 -13.65
CA ARG A 201 -23.41 -5.04 -13.70
C ARG A 201 -23.87 -4.08 -12.60
N ALA A 202 -23.20 -4.15 -11.45
CA ALA A 202 -23.48 -3.30 -10.31
C ALA A 202 -23.16 -1.82 -10.61
N LEU A 203 -23.85 -0.92 -9.91
CA LEU A 203 -23.44 0.48 -9.86
C LEU A 203 -22.07 0.57 -9.18
N ARG A 204 -21.14 1.27 -9.82
CA ARG A 204 -19.82 1.51 -9.24
C ARG A 204 -19.95 2.29 -7.93
N ARG A 205 -19.44 1.71 -6.85
CA ARG A 205 -19.39 2.28 -5.49
C ARG A 205 -17.98 2.15 -4.96
N SER A 206 -17.59 3.03 -4.03
CA SER A 206 -16.30 2.88 -3.35
C SER A 206 -16.36 1.65 -2.44
N ALA A 207 -15.47 0.69 -2.68
CA ALA A 207 -15.29 -0.50 -1.87
C ALA A 207 -14.85 -0.13 -0.44
N PHE A 208 -13.95 0.85 -0.30
CA PHE A 208 -13.51 1.32 1.01
C PHE A 208 -14.66 1.95 1.81
N ARG A 209 -15.36 2.93 1.23
CA ARG A 209 -16.50 3.58 1.89
C ARG A 209 -17.68 2.64 2.11
N GLY A 210 -17.90 1.70 1.17
CA GLY A 210 -18.89 0.63 1.23
C GLY A 210 -18.59 -0.43 2.28
N GLY A 211 -17.39 -0.42 2.86
CA GLY A 211 -17.03 -1.27 3.98
C GLY A 211 -16.49 -2.65 3.61
N VAL A 212 -16.13 -2.88 2.34
CA VAL A 212 -15.54 -4.14 1.84
C VAL A 212 -14.28 -4.51 2.63
N TYR A 213 -13.47 -3.51 2.96
CA TYR A 213 -12.23 -3.72 3.69
C TYR A 213 -12.46 -3.90 5.20
N ARG A 214 -13.64 -3.64 5.75
CA ARG A 214 -13.86 -3.70 7.21
C ARG A 214 -13.79 -5.14 7.70
N ARG A 215 -12.98 -5.36 8.73
CA ARG A 215 -12.79 -6.66 9.37
C ARG A 215 -13.42 -6.72 10.75
N ASN A 216 -13.16 -5.72 11.59
CA ASN A 216 -13.71 -5.66 12.95
C ASN A 216 -14.03 -4.20 13.30
N GLU A 217 -14.86 -4.01 14.31
CA GLU A 217 -15.09 -2.73 14.95
C GLU A 217 -15.18 -2.91 16.46
N GLY A 218 -14.38 -2.15 17.20
CA GLY A 218 -14.35 -2.29 18.65
C GLY A 218 -13.71 -1.12 19.38
N ALA A 219 -13.81 -1.18 20.72
CA ALA A 219 -13.10 -0.28 21.60
C ALA A 219 -11.69 -0.82 21.88
N PHE A 220 -10.72 0.07 21.85
CA PHE A 220 -9.33 -0.19 22.21
C PHE A 220 -8.97 0.68 23.41
N GLN A 221 -8.05 0.18 24.23
CA GLN A 221 -7.60 0.85 25.44
C GLN A 221 -6.11 0.65 25.65
N ARG A 222 -5.40 1.74 25.99
CA ARG A 222 -4.00 1.70 26.39
C ARG A 222 -3.62 2.99 27.12
N ALA A 223 -2.77 2.86 28.14
CA ALA A 223 -2.26 3.99 28.92
C ALA A 223 -3.35 4.95 29.44
N GLY A 224 -4.51 4.42 29.85
CA GLY A 224 -5.64 5.22 30.34
C GLY A 224 -6.48 5.89 29.25
N LEU A 225 -6.10 5.77 27.97
CA LEU A 225 -6.91 6.23 26.85
C LEU A 225 -7.86 5.13 26.36
N SER A 226 -9.02 5.54 25.83
CA SER A 226 -9.93 4.67 25.09
C SER A 226 -10.37 5.35 23.80
N TRP A 227 -10.43 4.58 22.71
CA TRP A 227 -10.93 5.02 21.41
C TRP A 227 -11.64 3.85 20.72
N ARG A 228 -12.49 4.14 19.74
CA ARG A 228 -13.08 3.12 18.88
C ARG A 228 -12.36 3.07 17.54
N ALA A 229 -12.16 1.88 16.98
CA ALA A 229 -11.56 1.71 15.66
C ALA A 229 -12.34 0.70 14.82
N VAL A 230 -12.45 0.99 13.53
CA VAL A 230 -12.77 0.01 12.48
C VAL A 230 -11.42 -0.48 11.99
N THR A 231 -11.21 -1.78 11.98
CA THR A 231 -9.97 -2.37 11.48
C THR A 231 -10.21 -2.98 10.11
N SER A 232 -9.18 -2.95 9.26
CA SER A 232 -9.29 -3.38 7.87
C SER A 232 -8.62 -4.73 7.62
N TRP A 233 -9.21 -5.52 6.71
CA TRP A 233 -8.57 -6.68 6.10
C TRP A 233 -7.27 -6.28 5.39
N GLY A 234 -6.27 -7.16 5.43
CA GLY A 234 -4.96 -6.89 4.86
C GLY A 234 -4.06 -5.97 5.71
N LEU A 235 -4.54 -5.44 6.83
CA LEU A 235 -3.72 -4.71 7.81
C LEU A 235 -3.55 -5.55 9.10
N PRO A 236 -2.41 -5.44 9.81
CA PRO A 236 -2.22 -6.08 11.11
C PRO A 236 -3.06 -5.39 12.20
N GLU A 237 -2.99 -5.88 13.44
CA GLU A 237 -3.59 -5.24 14.61
C GLU A 237 -5.12 -5.07 14.54
N PHE A 238 -5.81 -6.00 13.88
CA PHE A 238 -7.25 -5.90 13.66
C PHE A 238 -8.11 -6.28 14.88
N ASP A 239 -7.57 -7.09 15.80
CA ASP A 239 -8.27 -7.50 17.04
C ASP A 239 -7.58 -6.98 18.31
N SER A 240 -6.27 -6.74 18.25
CA SER A 240 -5.47 -6.33 19.40
C SER A 240 -4.28 -5.49 18.97
N LEU A 241 -3.80 -4.65 19.89
CA LEU A 241 -2.64 -3.80 19.65
C LEU A 241 -1.36 -4.63 19.52
N GLY A 242 -0.57 -4.29 18.51
CA GLY A 242 0.79 -4.80 18.37
C GLY A 242 1.69 -4.27 19.47
N PHE A 243 2.77 -5.00 19.77
CA PHE A 243 3.72 -4.57 20.81
C PHE A 243 4.41 -3.25 20.48
N GLY A 244 4.79 -3.03 19.21
CA GLY A 244 5.40 -1.78 18.76
C GLY A 244 4.47 -0.58 18.97
N THR A 245 3.24 -0.69 18.45
CA THR A 245 2.18 0.32 18.60
C THR A 245 1.85 0.60 20.06
N SER A 246 1.73 -0.45 20.89
CA SER A 246 1.49 -0.30 22.33
C SER A 246 2.58 0.52 23.02
N LEU A 247 3.85 0.22 22.73
CA LEU A 247 4.99 0.94 23.30
C LEU A 247 5.03 2.40 22.83
N MET A 248 4.69 2.69 21.57
CA MET A 248 4.59 4.06 21.08
C MET A 248 3.48 4.83 21.81
N ILE A 249 2.30 4.24 21.95
CA ILE A 249 1.17 4.87 22.68
C ILE A 249 1.57 5.16 24.12
N ASP A 250 2.23 4.24 24.81
CA ASP A 250 2.70 4.47 26.18
C ASP A 250 3.63 5.69 26.26
N LEU A 251 4.58 5.84 25.33
CA LEU A 251 5.50 6.98 25.29
C LEU A 251 4.81 8.30 24.97
N ILE A 252 3.77 8.26 24.12
CA ILE A 252 2.96 9.44 23.78
C ILE A 252 2.21 9.93 25.02
N VAL A 253 1.50 9.02 25.70
CA VAL A 253 0.60 9.38 26.80
C VAL A 253 1.37 9.71 28.08
N ASN A 254 2.32 8.86 28.48
CA ASN A 254 3.09 9.10 29.70
C ASN A 254 4.01 10.32 29.56
N GLY A 255 4.38 10.65 28.32
CA GLY A 255 5.19 11.82 28.01
C GLY A 255 4.47 13.16 28.16
N HIS A 256 3.14 13.18 28.28
CA HIS A 256 2.31 14.40 28.28
C HIS A 256 2.69 15.34 27.13
N LEU A 257 2.87 14.77 25.95
CA LEU A 257 3.41 15.49 24.80
C LEU A 257 2.40 16.52 24.27
N SER A 258 2.92 17.65 23.82
CA SER A 258 2.17 18.63 23.04
C SER A 258 2.83 18.77 21.68
N GLY A 259 2.03 18.95 20.65
CA GLY A 259 2.51 19.15 19.29
C GLY A 259 1.38 19.68 18.41
N PRO A 260 1.27 21.00 18.22
CA PRO A 260 0.23 21.58 17.37
C PRO A 260 0.24 21.04 15.93
N ARG A 261 1.41 20.74 15.37
CA ARG A 261 1.57 20.12 14.06
C ARG A 261 2.22 18.74 14.19
N THR A 262 1.50 17.69 13.79
CA THR A 262 1.94 16.30 13.98
C THR A 262 2.10 15.55 12.66
N LEU A 263 3.08 14.64 12.62
CA LEU A 263 3.26 13.68 11.52
C LEU A 263 3.21 12.26 12.08
N VAL A 264 2.34 11.41 11.52
CA VAL A 264 2.26 9.99 11.86
C VAL A 264 2.65 9.18 10.64
N VAL A 265 3.77 8.46 10.72
CA VAL A 265 4.35 7.72 9.61
C VAL A 265 4.11 6.21 9.76
N ASN A 266 3.57 5.60 8.71
CA ASN A 266 3.07 4.22 8.67
C ASN A 266 2.05 3.98 9.81
N PRO A 267 0.90 4.66 9.75
CA PRO A 267 -0.05 4.70 10.87
C PRO A 267 -0.79 3.37 11.08
N GLY A 268 -0.71 2.41 10.15
CA GLY A 268 -1.39 1.12 10.26
C GLY A 268 -2.91 1.28 10.30
N GLN A 269 -3.54 0.77 11.36
CA GLN A 269 -4.98 0.95 11.61
C GLN A 269 -5.30 2.32 12.24
N GLY A 270 -4.29 3.15 12.55
CA GLY A 270 -4.49 4.48 13.14
C GLY A 270 -4.55 4.50 14.66
N HIS A 271 -4.16 3.43 15.35
CA HIS A 271 -4.20 3.37 16.82
C HIS A 271 -3.31 4.44 17.48
N ALA A 272 -2.06 4.59 17.02
CA ALA A 272 -1.17 5.65 17.51
C ALA A 272 -1.69 7.04 17.11
N ALA A 273 -2.28 7.18 15.92
CA ALA A 273 -2.89 8.43 15.47
C ALA A 273 -4.07 8.84 16.37
N CYS A 274 -4.95 7.91 16.74
CA CYS A 274 -6.04 8.15 17.70
C CYS A 274 -5.50 8.53 19.09
N ALA A 275 -4.44 7.88 19.55
CA ALA A 275 -3.80 8.23 20.82
C ALA A 275 -3.20 9.65 20.81
N ILE A 276 -2.58 10.06 19.70
CA ILE A 276 -2.07 11.43 19.52
C ILE A 276 -3.23 12.42 19.45
N ALA A 277 -4.26 12.13 18.64
CA ALA A 277 -5.42 13.00 18.49
C ALA A 277 -6.13 13.24 19.83
N HIS A 278 -6.23 12.20 20.67
CA HIS A 278 -6.83 12.29 22.00
C HIS A 278 -5.90 12.94 23.04
N GLY A 279 -4.65 12.48 23.14
CA GLY A 279 -3.74 12.84 24.22
C GLY A 279 -2.94 14.13 23.98
N CYS A 280 -2.61 14.44 22.73
CA CYS A 280 -1.83 15.62 22.36
C CYS A 280 -2.70 16.76 21.79
N ALA A 281 -3.93 16.45 21.35
CA ALA A 281 -4.90 17.39 20.77
C ALA A 281 -4.27 18.36 19.74
N PRO A 282 -3.68 17.85 18.65
CA PRO A 282 -3.00 18.68 17.66
C PRO A 282 -3.98 19.56 16.87
N ASN A 283 -3.50 20.69 16.36
CA ASN A 283 -4.25 21.51 15.41
C ASN A 283 -4.28 20.87 14.01
N SER A 284 -3.17 20.22 13.63
CA SER A 284 -3.04 19.50 12.37
C SER A 284 -2.28 18.18 12.51
N MET A 285 -2.66 17.23 11.67
CA MET A 285 -2.06 15.90 11.61
C MET A 285 -1.88 15.47 10.16
N THR A 286 -0.67 15.12 9.78
CA THR A 286 -0.38 14.47 8.51
C THR A 286 -0.20 12.98 8.75
N LEU A 287 -0.98 12.16 8.06
CA LEU A 287 -0.81 10.71 7.98
C LEU A 287 0.01 10.39 6.74
N ALA A 288 1.22 9.86 6.91
CA ALA A 288 2.13 9.62 5.81
C ALA A 288 2.54 8.15 5.72
N GLY A 289 2.68 7.65 4.50
CA GLY A 289 3.10 6.27 4.28
C GLY A 289 2.83 5.82 2.86
N ARG A 290 3.31 4.61 2.56
CA ARG A 290 3.19 4.03 1.21
C ARG A 290 1.91 3.26 0.98
N ASP A 291 1.13 2.96 2.01
CA ASP A 291 -0.02 2.07 1.90
C ASP A 291 -1.32 2.85 2.04
N LEU A 292 -2.02 3.06 0.91
CA LEU A 292 -3.25 3.83 0.87
C LEU A 292 -4.33 3.31 1.83
N LEU A 293 -4.42 2.00 2.06
CA LEU A 293 -5.44 1.46 2.97
C LEU A 293 -5.10 1.80 4.43
N GLU A 294 -3.82 1.82 4.80
CA GLU A 294 -3.40 2.27 6.14
C GLU A 294 -3.80 3.73 6.35
N LEU A 295 -3.54 4.58 5.35
CA LEU A 295 -3.83 6.01 5.42
C LEU A 295 -5.33 6.27 5.53
N GLU A 296 -6.14 5.65 4.67
CA GLU A 296 -7.59 5.82 4.67
C GLU A 296 -8.24 5.20 5.93
N THR A 297 -7.78 4.04 6.38
CA THR A 297 -8.28 3.41 7.62
C THR A 297 -7.93 4.27 8.84
N SER A 298 -6.71 4.78 8.89
CA SER A 298 -6.26 5.66 9.98
C SER A 298 -7.04 6.97 9.98
N ARG A 299 -7.26 7.58 8.80
CA ARG A 299 -8.06 8.80 8.64
C ARG A 299 -9.48 8.59 9.15
N LEU A 300 -10.15 7.53 8.69
CA LEU A 300 -11.48 7.14 9.15
C LEU A 300 -11.52 7.00 10.68
N ASN A 301 -10.51 6.37 11.27
CA ASN A 301 -10.46 6.13 12.71
C ASN A 301 -10.20 7.40 13.53
N VAL A 302 -9.42 8.36 13.02
CA VAL A 302 -9.28 9.66 13.68
C VAL A 302 -10.60 10.44 13.61
N GLU A 303 -11.21 10.55 12.44
CA GLU A 303 -12.43 11.34 12.21
C GLU A 303 -13.64 10.84 13.03
N ARG A 304 -13.81 9.52 13.16
CA ARG A 304 -14.97 8.92 13.85
C ARG A 304 -15.01 9.11 15.37
N ASN A 305 -13.89 9.47 15.99
CA ASN A 305 -13.78 9.53 17.46
C ASN A 305 -14.15 10.90 18.04
N GLY A 306 -14.64 11.84 17.21
CA GLY A 306 -15.21 13.11 17.67
C GLY A 306 -14.21 14.00 18.39
N TYR A 307 -12.92 13.90 18.05
CA TYR A 307 -11.89 14.81 18.54
C TYR A 307 -12.20 16.25 18.11
N PRO A 308 -11.61 17.28 18.78
CA PRO A 308 -11.63 18.65 18.26
C PRO A 308 -11.23 18.66 16.77
N ALA A 309 -11.68 19.65 16.00
CA ALA A 309 -11.36 19.69 14.58
C ALA A 309 -9.84 19.71 14.35
N ILE A 310 -9.31 18.61 13.81
CA ILE A 310 -7.91 18.46 13.39
C ILE A 310 -7.88 18.65 11.88
N ASP A 311 -7.00 19.53 11.38
CA ASP A 311 -6.68 19.57 9.95
C ASP A 311 -5.90 18.30 9.58
N LEU A 312 -6.60 17.33 9.00
CA LEU A 312 -6.10 15.99 8.74
C LEU A 312 -5.72 15.83 7.26
N GLN A 313 -4.45 15.53 7.01
CA GLN A 313 -3.87 15.42 5.68
C GLN A 313 -3.34 14.01 5.43
N ILE A 314 -3.40 13.55 4.19
CA ILE A 314 -2.80 12.28 3.75
C ILE A 314 -1.62 12.58 2.82
N GLU A 315 -0.48 11.95 3.10
CA GLU A 315 0.68 11.93 2.23
C GLU A 315 0.97 10.48 1.79
N HIS A 316 0.48 10.12 0.61
CA HIS A 316 0.68 8.79 0.03
C HIS A 316 1.99 8.74 -0.77
N PHE A 317 3.08 8.39 -0.09
CA PHE A 317 4.43 8.39 -0.67
C PHE A 317 5.33 7.34 -0.01
N PRO A 318 6.35 6.77 -0.71
CA PRO A 318 7.20 5.73 -0.14
C PRO A 318 7.96 6.11 1.13
N VAL A 319 8.39 7.38 1.21
CA VAL A 319 9.03 7.99 2.38
C VAL A 319 8.52 9.42 2.49
N PRO A 320 8.15 9.92 3.69
CA PRO A 320 7.66 11.28 3.82
C PRO A 320 8.60 12.29 3.16
N GLY A 321 8.07 13.10 2.26
CA GLY A 321 8.78 14.15 1.57
C GLY A 321 9.19 15.28 2.52
N PRO A 322 9.94 16.28 2.03
CA PRO A 322 10.25 17.46 2.82
C PRO A 322 8.97 18.28 3.08
N ALA A 323 8.69 18.59 4.34
CA ALA A 323 7.62 19.51 4.69
C ALA A 323 8.03 20.98 4.57
N GLU A 324 7.08 21.83 4.19
CA GLU A 324 7.27 23.29 4.11
C GLU A 324 7.64 23.93 5.44
N ARG A 325 7.15 23.36 6.55
CA ARG A 325 7.52 23.75 7.91
C ARG A 325 7.70 22.49 8.77
N PRO A 326 8.58 22.52 9.77
CA PRO A 326 8.82 21.36 10.62
C PRO A 326 7.60 21.00 11.48
N TYR A 327 7.60 19.76 11.98
CA TYR A 327 6.59 19.20 12.87
C TYR A 327 7.04 19.27 14.32
N ASP A 328 6.10 19.56 15.22
CA ASP A 328 6.36 19.60 16.67
C ASP A 328 6.46 18.18 17.24
N LEU A 329 5.73 17.22 16.66
CA LEU A 329 5.77 15.81 17.01
C LEU A 329 5.72 14.94 15.76
N ILE A 330 6.72 14.07 15.61
CA ILE A 330 6.74 13.02 14.61
C ILE A 330 6.67 11.66 15.31
N ALA A 331 5.68 10.83 14.97
CA ALA A 331 5.58 9.45 15.44
C ALA A 331 5.70 8.50 14.25
N ALA A 332 6.78 7.74 14.16
CA ALA A 332 7.08 6.87 13.02
C ALA A 332 7.19 5.41 13.44
N SER A 333 6.38 4.56 12.81
CA SER A 333 6.55 3.11 12.86
C SER A 333 7.52 2.68 11.75
N LEU A 334 8.68 2.16 12.16
CA LEU A 334 9.74 1.72 11.26
C LEU A 334 9.46 0.28 10.77
N PRO A 335 9.34 0.07 9.45
CA PRO A 335 9.10 -1.26 8.90
C PRO A 335 10.20 -2.27 9.28
N PRO A 336 9.85 -3.53 9.54
CA PRO A 336 10.80 -4.52 10.09
C PRO A 336 11.82 -5.05 9.07
N LYS A 337 11.59 -4.89 7.77
CA LYS A 337 12.34 -5.56 6.70
C LYS A 337 13.08 -4.63 5.74
N LEU A 338 13.11 -3.34 6.02
CA LEU A 338 13.84 -2.40 5.17
C LEU A 338 15.36 -2.60 5.27
N PRO A 339 16.10 -2.51 4.13
CA PRO A 339 17.55 -2.40 4.12
C PRO A 339 18.07 -1.31 5.07
N SER A 340 19.31 -1.47 5.54
CA SER A 340 19.96 -0.53 6.47
C SER A 340 19.97 0.89 5.93
N GLU A 341 20.32 1.02 4.66
CA GLU A 341 20.57 2.27 3.96
C GLU A 341 19.26 3.04 3.83
N ILE A 342 18.18 2.35 3.47
CA ILE A 342 16.83 2.93 3.38
C ILE A 342 16.31 3.30 4.77
N THR A 343 16.58 2.48 5.78
CA THR A 343 16.22 2.81 7.18
C THR A 343 16.94 4.07 7.66
N GLU A 344 18.25 4.17 7.41
CA GLU A 344 19.07 5.31 7.80
C GLU A 344 18.60 6.60 7.11
N GLU A 345 18.30 6.51 5.81
CA GLU A 345 17.80 7.62 5.03
C GLU A 345 16.40 8.08 5.43
N SER A 346 15.54 7.13 5.82
CA SER A 346 14.22 7.43 6.41
C SER A 346 14.40 8.19 7.72
N VAL A 347 15.30 7.73 8.61
CA VAL A 347 15.60 8.42 9.88
C VAL A 347 16.16 9.82 9.63
N ARG A 348 17.07 9.98 8.66
CA ARG A 348 17.61 11.29 8.25
C ARG A 348 16.48 12.25 7.85
N THR A 349 15.56 11.78 7.00
CA THR A 349 14.46 12.59 6.46
C THR A 349 13.46 12.98 7.54
N LEU A 350 13.16 12.08 8.48
CA LEU A 350 12.31 12.39 9.63
C LEU A 350 12.98 13.38 10.57
N ALA A 351 14.24 13.14 10.94
CA ALA A 351 14.99 13.99 11.87
C ALA A 351 15.12 15.44 11.37
N ALA A 352 15.31 15.63 10.06
CA ALA A 352 15.39 16.95 9.44
C ALA A 352 14.08 17.76 9.55
N GLN A 353 12.94 17.08 9.75
CA GLN A 353 11.61 17.70 9.77
C GLN A 353 11.06 17.94 11.18
N VAL A 354 11.79 17.59 12.24
CA VAL A 354 11.36 17.86 13.62
C VAL A 354 11.70 19.32 13.98
N ALA A 355 10.79 20.08 14.58
CA ALA A 355 11.07 21.46 15.00
C ALA A 355 12.14 21.51 16.10
N ASP A 356 12.77 22.67 16.30
CA ASP A 356 13.61 22.88 17.48
C ASP A 356 12.75 22.77 18.74
N GLY A 357 13.16 21.95 19.71
CA GLY A 357 12.28 21.62 20.83
C GLY A 357 11.14 20.67 20.47
N GLY A 358 11.10 20.11 19.26
CA GLY A 358 10.15 19.09 18.84
C GLY A 358 10.52 17.66 19.24
N THR A 359 9.54 16.77 19.25
CA THR A 359 9.69 15.36 19.65
C THR A 359 9.68 14.42 18.45
N LEU A 360 10.56 13.42 18.46
CA LEU A 360 10.56 12.29 17.54
C LEU A 360 10.33 10.99 18.31
N ILE A 361 9.32 10.23 17.93
CA ILE A 361 9.04 8.88 18.44
C ILE A 361 9.33 7.88 17.33
N LEU A 362 10.26 6.96 17.58
CA LEU A 362 10.57 5.86 16.69
C LEU A 362 10.11 4.54 17.32
N GLY A 363 9.20 3.83 16.67
CA GLY A 363 8.75 2.49 17.06
C GLY A 363 9.08 1.43 16.02
N GLY A 364 9.23 0.18 16.43
CA GLY A 364 9.44 -0.93 15.51
C GLY A 364 10.14 -2.12 16.16
N ARG A 365 10.79 -2.97 15.35
CA ARG A 365 11.63 -4.07 15.86
C ARG A 365 12.80 -3.50 16.66
N SER A 366 13.14 -4.15 17.77
CA SER A 366 14.21 -3.70 18.66
C SER A 366 15.55 -3.50 17.95
N THR A 367 15.86 -4.37 16.98
CA THR A 367 17.06 -4.27 16.15
C THR A 367 17.04 -3.01 15.29
N THR A 368 15.95 -2.77 14.57
CA THR A 368 15.74 -1.59 13.72
C THR A 368 15.87 -0.29 14.54
N VAL A 369 15.14 -0.18 15.66
CA VAL A 369 15.18 1.03 16.51
C VAL A 369 16.57 1.24 17.13
N THR A 370 17.25 0.17 17.58
CA THR A 370 18.61 0.30 18.14
C THR A 370 19.57 0.87 17.11
N ARG A 371 19.53 0.37 15.88
CA ARG A 371 20.36 0.84 14.78
C ARG A 371 20.03 2.30 14.43
N SER A 372 18.75 2.66 14.36
CA SER A 372 18.32 4.03 14.09
C SER A 372 18.84 5.03 15.12
N LEU A 373 18.86 4.66 16.41
CA LEU A 373 19.38 5.51 17.49
C LEU A 373 20.90 5.76 17.41
N GLN A 374 21.64 4.95 16.66
CA GLN A 374 23.07 5.15 16.40
C GLN A 374 23.34 6.03 15.17
N SER A 375 22.29 6.46 14.46
CA SER A 375 22.45 7.31 13.30
C SER A 375 23.04 8.66 13.69
N ARG A 376 24.07 9.09 12.94
CA ARG A 376 24.64 10.44 13.05
C ARG A 376 23.61 11.56 12.84
N HIS A 377 22.51 11.26 12.14
CA HIS A 377 21.43 12.22 11.88
C HIS A 377 20.59 12.52 13.13
N LEU A 378 20.74 11.75 14.20
CA LEU A 378 20.14 12.00 15.50
C LEU A 378 21.13 12.58 16.52
N ALA A 379 22.31 13.04 16.08
CA ALA A 379 23.33 13.58 16.99
C ALA A 379 22.87 14.83 17.75
N SER A 380 21.97 15.63 17.17
CA SER A 380 21.37 16.78 17.83
C SER A 380 20.19 16.42 18.74
N PHE A 381 19.82 15.14 18.85
CA PHE A 381 18.67 14.72 19.64
C PHE A 381 19.10 14.11 20.97
N THR A 382 18.35 14.42 22.02
CA THR A 382 18.49 13.76 23.32
C THR A 382 17.49 12.62 23.45
N LEU A 383 17.97 11.40 23.73
CA LEU A 383 17.09 10.28 24.07
C LEU A 383 16.47 10.52 25.46
N ARG A 384 15.15 10.74 25.51
CA ARG A 384 14.41 10.98 26.75
C ARG A 384 13.94 9.69 27.40
N GLU A 385 13.45 8.76 26.60
CA GLU A 385 12.87 7.53 27.09
C GLU A 385 12.94 6.43 26.04
N ARG A 386 13.08 5.19 26.49
CA ARG A 386 13.08 4.02 25.62
C ARG A 386 12.46 2.82 26.32
N SER A 387 11.50 2.20 25.64
CA SER A 387 10.80 1.01 26.13
C SER A 387 11.01 -0.16 25.16
N ARG A 388 11.04 -1.39 25.69
CA ARG A 388 11.26 -2.62 24.93
C ARG A 388 10.34 -3.73 25.43
N ARG A 389 9.75 -4.51 24.51
CA ARG A 389 8.91 -5.66 24.86
C ARG A 389 8.79 -6.63 23.67
N HIS A 390 8.94 -7.95 23.92
CA HIS A 390 8.76 -9.02 22.92
C HIS A 390 9.45 -8.78 21.56
N GLY A 391 10.70 -8.29 21.59
CA GLY A 391 11.47 -8.01 20.38
C GLY A 391 11.08 -6.72 19.63
N TYR A 392 10.23 -5.89 20.22
CA TYR A 392 9.91 -4.53 19.78
C TYR A 392 10.48 -3.49 20.73
N SER A 393 10.71 -2.28 20.20
CA SER A 393 11.16 -1.12 20.97
C SER A 393 10.46 0.13 20.45
N ALA A 394 10.21 1.08 21.36
CA ALA A 394 9.91 2.45 21.01
C ALA A 394 10.87 3.38 21.76
N ALA A 395 11.25 4.49 21.14
CA ALA A 395 12.15 5.48 21.70
C ALA A 395 11.60 6.90 21.46
N ARG A 396 11.62 7.72 22.51
CA ARG A 396 11.26 9.14 22.47
C ARG A 396 12.53 9.98 22.51
N LEU A 397 12.72 10.78 21.49
CA LEU A 397 13.83 11.70 21.31
C LEU A 397 13.32 13.14 21.29
N GLN A 398 14.14 14.05 21.80
CA GLN A 398 13.88 15.48 21.85
C GLN A 398 14.93 16.19 21.01
N ARG A 399 14.52 17.00 20.02
CA ARG A 399 15.44 17.85 19.24
C ARG A 399 15.92 19.03 20.08
#